data_AF-A0A9W6NEY8-F1
#
_entry.id   AF-A0A9W6NEY8-F1
#
_cell.length_a   1.000
_cell.length_b   1.000
_cell.length_c   1.000
_cell.angle_alpha   90.00
_cell.angle_beta   90.00
_cell.angle_gamma   90.00
#
_symmetry.space_group_name_H-M   'P 1'
#
loop_
_entity.id
_entity.type
_entity.pdbx_description
1 polymer ?
#
loop_
_entity_poly.entity_id
_entity_poly.type
_entity_poly.pdbx_seq_one_letter_code
_entity_poly.pdbx_strand_id
1 'polypeptide(L)'
;MLCEYFRYIDLKGVYEELEGFSMFKTRTLSNIPDQFAETLKTVFEDLAYAACYGIEEWKDLEPIDLAAEVGDIIERDLEIIAHASKLSAPTRRSSSRTAISVLTTLSVHVSFGDFDYWQKTSLLAYQYDLLCWLYSRNKIPEAFEVYELILRTFSELSADFSHDLSTQAQKEKISEAARTRALKRHAPTNKIKHQLLEEWRNTSSEYESRADFCRIVSRREGLKERTVYEWIQKLGAAND
;
A
#
# COMPACT_ATOMS: atom_id res chain seq x y z
N MET A 1 26.05 9.49 8.52
CA MET A 1 25.77 9.47 7.06
C MET A 1 24.44 8.76 6.97
N LEU A 2 23.43 9.35 6.33
CA LEU A 2 22.05 8.84 6.42
C LEU A 2 21.83 7.57 5.58
N CYS A 3 22.65 7.34 4.56
CA CYS A 3 22.70 6.11 3.78
C CYS A 3 24.09 6.00 3.15
N GLU A 4 24.69 4.80 3.11
CA GLU A 4 26.03 4.61 2.54
C GLU A 4 26.07 4.85 1.02
N TYR A 5 25.02 4.45 0.33
CA TYR A 5 24.93 4.46 -1.14
C TYR A 5 24.33 5.75 -1.70
N PHE A 6 23.46 6.42 -0.95
CA PHE A 6 22.72 7.61 -1.34
C PHE A 6 23.45 8.90 -0.92
N ARG A 7 23.85 9.75 -1.87
CA ARG A 7 24.90 10.76 -1.60
C ARG A 7 24.71 12.14 -2.17
N TYR A 8 23.90 12.28 -3.19
CA TYR A 8 23.81 13.49 -3.99
C TYR A 8 22.51 14.23 -3.81
N ILE A 9 21.45 13.54 -3.37
CA ILE A 9 20.23 14.14 -2.84
C ILE A 9 20.38 14.24 -1.32
N ASP A 10 20.13 15.44 -0.78
CA ASP A 10 20.11 15.67 0.66
C ASP A 10 18.79 15.18 1.25
N LEU A 11 18.78 13.93 1.73
CA LEU A 11 17.63 13.25 2.34
C LEU A 11 17.03 14.05 3.50
N LYS A 12 17.86 14.65 4.35
CA LYS A 12 17.37 15.45 5.48
C LYS A 12 16.60 16.65 4.95
N GLY A 13 17.19 17.41 4.04
CA GLY A 13 16.55 18.55 3.40
C GLY A 13 15.27 18.16 2.66
N VAL A 14 15.22 16.96 2.05
CA VAL A 14 13.99 16.46 1.40
C VAL A 14 12.87 16.36 2.43
N TYR A 15 13.10 15.70 3.56
CA TYR A 15 12.07 15.54 4.59
C TYR A 15 11.76 16.81 5.38
N GLU A 16 12.67 17.78 5.44
CA GLU A 16 12.41 19.14 5.96
C GLU A 16 11.41 19.91 5.06
N GLU A 17 11.45 19.67 3.76
CA GLU A 17 10.63 20.42 2.78
C GLU A 17 9.42 19.62 2.26
N LEU A 18 9.37 18.30 2.48
CA LEU A 18 8.42 17.38 1.82
C LEU A 18 6.95 17.73 2.09
N GLU A 19 6.59 18.02 3.36
CA GLU A 19 5.19 18.31 3.74
C GLU A 19 4.69 19.63 3.12
N GLY A 20 5.58 20.62 3.05
CA GLY A 20 5.29 21.94 2.50
C GLY A 20 5.46 22.02 0.98
N PHE A 21 5.96 20.98 0.33
CA PHE A 21 6.29 21.03 -1.09
C PHE A 21 5.04 21.02 -1.97
N SER A 22 5.00 21.97 -2.90
CA SER A 22 3.99 22.02 -3.96
C SER A 22 4.59 22.77 -5.14
N MET A 23 4.57 22.16 -6.33
CA MET A 23 5.00 22.80 -7.60
C MET A 23 4.41 24.21 -7.81
N PHE A 24 3.25 24.50 -7.22
CA PHE A 24 2.55 25.78 -7.36
C PHE A 24 2.93 26.83 -6.29
N LYS A 25 3.49 26.42 -5.15
CA LYS A 25 3.77 27.31 -4.00
C LYS A 25 5.25 27.36 -3.61
N THR A 26 5.93 26.23 -3.67
CA THR A 26 7.30 26.01 -3.17
C THR A 26 7.99 25.11 -4.20
N ARG A 27 8.89 25.70 -4.99
CA ARG A 27 9.51 25.01 -6.13
C ARG A 27 10.72 24.15 -5.76
N THR A 28 11.28 24.35 -4.57
CA THR A 28 12.45 23.63 -4.11
C THR A 28 12.02 22.44 -3.28
N LEU A 29 12.62 21.28 -3.58
CA LEU A 29 12.62 20.11 -2.72
C LEU A 29 14.08 19.76 -2.48
N SER A 30 14.66 20.35 -1.43
CA SER A 30 16.07 20.22 -1.09
C SER A 30 16.96 20.67 -2.27
N ASN A 31 17.98 19.87 -2.60
CA ASN A 31 18.88 20.08 -3.72
C ASN A 31 18.46 19.34 -5.02
N ILE A 32 17.20 18.89 -5.11
CA ILE A 32 16.67 18.20 -6.29
C ILE A 32 16.34 19.22 -7.39
N PRO A 33 16.77 19.00 -8.65
CA PRO A 33 16.36 19.83 -9.77
C PRO A 33 14.83 19.87 -9.96
N ASP A 34 14.27 21.06 -10.23
CA ASP A 34 12.82 21.30 -10.38
C ASP A 34 12.12 20.26 -11.28
N GLN A 35 12.75 19.85 -12.38
CA GLN A 35 12.16 18.87 -13.31
C GLN A 35 11.92 17.47 -12.71
N PHE A 36 12.53 17.15 -11.58
CA PHE A 36 12.42 15.86 -10.90
C PHE A 36 11.66 15.94 -9.58
N ALA A 37 11.41 17.14 -9.07
CA ALA A 37 10.93 17.37 -7.71
C ALA A 37 9.56 16.72 -7.44
N GLU A 38 8.60 16.81 -8.38
CA GLU A 38 7.28 16.17 -8.20
C GLU A 38 7.35 14.65 -8.21
N THR A 39 8.14 14.05 -9.11
CA THR A 39 8.33 12.60 -9.12
C THR A 39 9.01 12.13 -7.84
N LEU A 40 10.08 12.81 -7.43
CA LEU A 40 10.85 12.44 -6.25
C LEU A 40 10.08 12.68 -4.95
N LYS A 41 9.20 13.69 -4.89
CA LYS A 41 8.26 13.87 -3.79
C LYS A 41 7.49 12.57 -3.54
N THR A 42 6.82 12.04 -4.57
CA THR A 42 6.04 10.80 -4.45
C THR A 42 6.91 9.63 -4.04
N VAL A 43 8.10 9.48 -4.64
CA VAL A 43 9.05 8.41 -4.28
C VAL A 43 9.44 8.47 -2.81
N PHE A 44 9.73 9.66 -2.26
CA PHE A 44 10.11 9.81 -0.86
C PHE A 44 8.94 9.69 0.11
N GLU A 45 7.71 10.01 -0.30
CA GLU A 45 6.49 9.71 0.45
C GLU A 45 6.27 8.19 0.56
N ASP A 46 6.44 7.46 -0.55
CA ASP A 46 6.33 6.00 -0.58
C ASP A 46 7.41 5.33 0.28
N LEU A 47 8.65 5.81 0.22
CA LEU A 47 9.73 5.30 1.05
C LEU A 47 9.55 5.63 2.54
N ALA A 48 9.04 6.82 2.88
CA ALA A 48 8.68 7.15 4.26
C ALA A 48 7.59 6.22 4.80
N TYR A 49 6.57 5.95 3.99
CA TYR A 49 5.53 4.98 4.34
C TYR A 49 6.08 3.57 4.54
N ALA A 50 7.02 3.13 3.70
CA ALA A 50 7.68 1.83 3.84
C ALA A 50 8.57 1.76 5.10
N ALA A 51 9.33 2.82 5.38
CA ALA A 51 10.24 2.93 6.52
C ALA A 51 9.50 2.88 7.85
N CYS A 52 8.36 3.58 7.91
CA CYS A 52 7.59 3.72 9.13
C CYS A 52 6.34 2.84 9.14
N TYR A 53 6.34 1.72 8.40
CA TYR A 53 5.16 0.85 8.30
C TYR A 53 4.72 0.37 9.70
N GLY A 54 3.56 0.83 10.16
CA GLY A 54 3.01 0.53 11.50
C GLY A 54 3.13 1.67 12.52
N ILE A 55 3.77 2.78 12.18
CA ILE A 55 3.71 4.05 12.90
C ILE A 55 2.65 4.91 12.18
N GLU A 56 1.54 5.23 12.86
CA GLU A 56 0.40 5.90 12.23
C GLU A 56 0.73 7.30 11.67
N GLU A 57 1.79 7.93 12.18
CA GLU A 57 2.12 9.33 11.88
C GLU A 57 3.62 9.51 11.63
N TRP A 58 4.17 8.91 10.56
CA TRP A 58 5.58 9.16 10.16
C TRP A 58 5.90 10.64 9.94
N LYS A 59 4.88 11.47 9.72
CA LYS A 59 4.95 12.93 9.60
C LYS A 59 5.29 13.64 10.91
N ASP A 60 5.10 12.97 12.05
CA ASP A 60 5.41 13.51 13.37
C ASP A 60 6.85 13.23 13.79
N LEU A 61 7.58 12.44 13.01
CA LEU A 61 9.00 12.23 13.21
C LEU A 61 9.78 13.49 12.81
N GLU A 62 10.83 13.79 13.57
CA GLU A 62 11.77 14.82 13.17
C GLU A 62 12.37 14.46 11.80
N PRO A 63 12.54 15.42 10.87
CA PRO A 63 13.02 15.13 9.51
C PRO A 63 14.33 14.33 9.46
N ILE A 64 15.20 14.52 10.45
CA ILE A 64 16.46 13.78 10.56
C ILE A 64 16.26 12.30 10.90
N ASP A 65 15.29 11.98 11.74
CA ASP A 65 14.99 10.61 12.16
C ASP A 65 14.30 9.86 11.01
N LEU A 66 13.33 10.51 10.36
CA LEU A 66 12.69 9.96 9.17
C LEU A 66 13.70 9.73 8.03
N ALA A 67 14.60 10.69 7.79
CA ALA A 67 15.65 10.55 6.79
C ALA A 67 16.62 9.40 7.09
N ALA A 68 16.87 9.09 8.36
CA ALA A 68 17.69 7.96 8.77
C ALA A 68 16.98 6.63 8.50
N GLU A 69 15.71 6.49 8.91
CA GLU A 69 14.91 5.28 8.68
C GLU A 69 14.74 4.97 7.18
N VAL A 70 14.49 6.01 6.38
CA VAL A 70 14.41 5.88 4.92
C VAL A 70 15.76 5.50 4.32
N GLY A 71 16.84 6.11 4.81
CA GLY A 71 18.19 5.80 4.38
C GLY A 71 18.56 4.33 4.64
N ASP A 72 18.18 3.79 5.80
CA ASP A 72 18.39 2.39 6.18
C ASP A 72 17.60 1.43 5.28
N ILE A 73 16.35 1.76 4.91
CA ILE A 73 15.58 0.97 3.94
C ILE A 73 16.23 0.98 2.55
N ILE A 74 16.60 2.15 2.04
CA ILE A 74 17.26 2.26 0.74
C ILE A 74 18.53 1.41 0.73
N GLU A 75 19.33 1.49 1.80
CA GLU A 75 20.56 0.74 1.95
C GLU A 75 20.31 -0.77 1.89
N ARG A 76 19.41 -1.26 2.75
CA ARG A 76 19.03 -2.67 2.82
C ARG A 76 18.51 -3.20 1.48
N ASP A 77 17.62 -2.46 0.82
CA ASP A 77 17.00 -2.90 -0.42
C ASP A 77 18.02 -2.97 -1.56
N LEU A 78 18.91 -1.97 -1.65
CA LEU A 78 19.99 -1.98 -2.63
C LEU A 78 20.96 -3.14 -2.39
N GLU A 79 21.23 -3.52 -1.15
CA GLU A 79 22.07 -4.68 -0.82
C GLU A 79 21.42 -6.00 -1.22
N ILE A 80 20.10 -6.14 -1.04
CA ILE A 80 19.35 -7.31 -1.49
C ILE A 80 19.47 -7.44 -3.02
N ILE A 81 19.28 -6.35 -3.75
CA ILE A 81 19.41 -6.33 -5.22
C ILE A 81 20.86 -6.59 -5.66
N ALA A 82 21.84 -5.97 -4.99
CA ALA A 82 23.26 -6.16 -5.26
C ALA A 82 23.70 -7.62 -5.02
N HIS A 83 23.24 -8.23 -3.92
CA HIS A 83 23.52 -9.62 -3.61
C HIS A 83 22.94 -10.57 -4.67
N ALA A 84 21.68 -10.35 -5.08
CA ALA A 84 21.05 -11.13 -6.14
C ALA A 84 21.77 -11.01 -7.50
N SER A 85 22.33 -9.83 -7.78
CA SER A 85 23.13 -9.56 -8.99
C SER A 85 24.60 -9.96 -8.87
N LYS A 86 25.05 -10.46 -7.71
CA LYS A 86 26.46 -10.74 -7.39
C LYS A 86 27.39 -9.53 -7.62
N LEU A 87 26.84 -8.33 -7.45
CA LEU A 87 27.57 -7.09 -7.56
C LEU A 87 27.79 -6.46 -6.19
N SER A 88 28.74 -5.53 -6.15
CA SER A 88 28.88 -4.57 -5.06
C SER A 88 28.40 -3.21 -5.55
N ALA A 89 27.82 -2.44 -4.63
CA ALA A 89 27.39 -1.08 -4.94
C ALA A 89 28.60 -0.19 -5.31
N PRO A 90 28.40 0.85 -6.15
CA PRO A 90 29.49 1.72 -6.57
C PRO A 90 30.12 2.48 -5.39
N THR A 91 31.44 2.36 -5.24
CA THR A 91 32.18 3.16 -4.24
C THR A 91 32.28 4.64 -4.64
N ARG A 92 32.66 5.50 -3.68
CA ARG A 92 32.91 6.96 -3.87
C ARG A 92 33.84 7.29 -5.04
N ARG A 93 34.74 6.37 -5.38
CA ARG A 93 35.82 6.57 -6.36
C ARG A 93 35.50 5.98 -7.72
N SER A 94 34.33 5.37 -7.88
CA SER A 94 33.89 4.80 -9.15
C SER A 94 33.75 5.89 -10.21
N SER A 95 34.17 5.59 -11.43
CA SER A 95 33.90 6.47 -12.58
C SER A 95 32.40 6.52 -12.89
N SER A 96 31.93 7.56 -13.58
CA SER A 96 30.53 7.64 -14.03
C SER A 96 30.12 6.41 -14.83
N ARG A 97 30.99 5.95 -15.73
CA ARG A 97 30.77 4.73 -16.52
C ARG A 97 30.65 3.47 -15.68
N THR A 98 31.48 3.34 -14.64
CA THR A 98 31.39 2.22 -13.69
C THR A 98 30.07 2.25 -12.93
N ALA A 99 29.66 3.43 -12.44
CA ALA A 99 28.40 3.59 -11.72
C ALA A 99 27.19 3.24 -12.61
N ILE A 100 27.18 3.73 -13.86
CA ILE A 100 26.13 3.41 -14.83
C ILE A 100 26.11 1.93 -15.17
N SER A 101 27.28 1.30 -15.37
CA SER A 101 27.34 -0.14 -15.65
C SER A 101 26.75 -0.98 -14.52
N VAL A 102 27.06 -0.64 -13.26
CA VAL A 102 26.48 -1.32 -12.10
C VAL A 102 24.97 -1.08 -12.07
N LEU A 103 24.54 0.17 -12.25
CA LEU A 103 23.13 0.54 -12.25
C LEU A 103 22.33 -0.22 -13.32
N THR A 104 22.86 -0.33 -14.54
CA THR A 104 22.25 -1.11 -15.62
C THR A 104 22.07 -2.56 -15.22
N THR A 105 23.08 -3.19 -14.59
CA THR A 105 22.97 -4.57 -14.13
C THR A 105 21.94 -4.71 -13.01
N LEU A 106 21.91 -3.79 -12.04
CA LEU A 106 20.88 -3.77 -10.99
C LEU A 106 19.49 -3.65 -11.59
N SER A 107 19.26 -2.71 -12.52
CA SER A 107 17.99 -2.53 -13.21
C SER A 107 17.56 -3.79 -13.97
N VAL A 108 18.47 -4.48 -14.66
CA VAL A 108 18.15 -5.75 -15.36
C VAL A 108 17.74 -6.82 -14.35
N HIS A 109 18.45 -6.96 -13.23
CA HIS A 109 18.08 -7.93 -12.21
C HIS A 109 16.74 -7.62 -11.58
N VAL A 110 16.44 -6.34 -11.32
CA VAL A 110 15.14 -5.91 -10.81
C VAL A 110 14.01 -6.24 -11.79
N SER A 111 14.21 -6.08 -13.09
CA SER A 111 13.19 -6.41 -14.10
C SER A 111 12.85 -7.90 -14.20
N PHE A 112 13.82 -8.78 -13.92
CA PHE A 112 13.68 -10.22 -14.14
C PHE A 112 13.69 -11.05 -12.84
N GLY A 113 13.92 -10.42 -11.71
CA GLY A 113 13.90 -11.05 -10.39
C GLY A 113 12.59 -10.80 -9.65
N ASP A 114 12.41 -11.54 -8.55
CA ASP A 114 11.27 -11.39 -7.65
C ASP A 114 11.54 -10.26 -6.65
N PHE A 115 11.55 -9.03 -7.13
CA PHE A 115 11.66 -7.83 -6.31
C PHE A 115 10.30 -7.15 -6.17
N ASP A 116 9.99 -6.71 -4.95
CA ASP A 116 8.72 -6.05 -4.66
C ASP A 116 8.73 -4.56 -5.04
N TYR A 117 7.56 -3.95 -4.91
CA TYR A 117 7.35 -2.53 -5.19
C TYR A 117 8.32 -1.63 -4.41
N TRP A 118 8.55 -1.90 -3.13
CA TRP A 118 9.38 -1.04 -2.27
C TRP A 118 10.85 -1.12 -2.67
N GLN A 119 11.35 -2.32 -2.95
CA GLN A 119 12.71 -2.53 -3.44
C GLN A 119 12.95 -1.82 -4.79
N LYS A 120 11.96 -1.86 -5.68
CA LYS A 120 11.98 -1.12 -6.95
C LYS A 120 11.98 0.40 -6.73
N THR A 121 11.23 0.90 -5.75
CA THR A 121 11.21 2.32 -5.38
C THR A 121 12.53 2.77 -4.78
N SER A 122 13.18 1.95 -3.93
CA SER A 122 14.53 2.20 -3.42
C SER A 122 15.57 2.28 -4.55
N LEU A 123 15.49 1.39 -5.55
CA LEU A 123 16.33 1.48 -6.75
C LEU A 123 16.05 2.77 -7.54
N LEU A 124 14.77 3.15 -7.71
CA LEU A 124 14.39 4.36 -8.42
C LEU A 124 14.98 5.61 -7.75
N ALA A 125 14.88 5.71 -6.42
CA ALA A 125 15.51 6.79 -5.67
C ALA A 125 17.01 6.84 -5.94
N TYR A 126 17.70 5.70 -5.90
CA TYR A 126 19.14 5.61 -6.17
C TYR A 126 19.52 6.01 -7.62
N GLN A 127 18.69 5.66 -8.61
CA GLN A 127 18.88 6.11 -9.99
C GLN A 127 18.80 7.63 -10.11
N TYR A 128 17.84 8.26 -9.43
CA TYR A 128 17.72 9.71 -9.38
C TYR A 128 18.85 10.40 -8.63
N ASP A 129 19.37 9.80 -7.56
CA ASP A 129 20.57 10.28 -6.86
C ASP A 129 21.76 10.38 -7.82
N LEU A 130 22.00 9.32 -8.59
CA LEU A 130 23.04 9.31 -9.62
C LEU A 130 22.75 10.33 -10.73
N LEU A 131 21.49 10.48 -11.15
CA LEU A 131 21.11 11.46 -12.15
C LEU A 131 21.43 12.89 -11.68
N CYS A 132 21.08 13.24 -10.45
CA CYS A 132 21.39 14.56 -9.85
C CYS A 132 22.90 14.83 -9.84
N TRP A 133 23.72 13.82 -9.52
CA TRP A 133 25.17 13.93 -9.62
C TRP A 133 25.65 14.20 -11.04
N LEU A 134 25.18 13.44 -12.02
CA LEU A 134 25.60 13.60 -13.42
C LEU A 134 25.24 15.00 -13.96
N TYR A 135 24.06 15.52 -13.59
CA TYR A 135 23.66 16.90 -13.89
C TYR A 135 24.59 17.92 -13.25
N SER A 136 24.91 17.78 -11.96
CA SER A 136 25.84 18.70 -11.26
C SER A 136 27.25 18.70 -11.86
N ARG A 137 27.64 17.63 -12.56
CA ARG A 137 28.93 17.47 -13.24
C ARG A 137 28.87 17.79 -14.74
N ASN A 138 27.73 18.25 -15.26
CA ASN A 138 27.48 18.50 -16.67
C ASN A 138 27.78 17.29 -17.58
N LYS A 139 27.51 16.08 -17.07
CA LYS A 139 27.71 14.79 -17.77
C LYS A 139 26.43 14.39 -18.51
N ILE A 140 26.03 15.23 -19.46
CA ILE A 140 24.73 15.11 -20.14
C ILE A 140 24.54 13.76 -20.87
N PRO A 141 25.52 13.22 -21.63
CA PRO A 141 25.35 11.93 -22.30
C PRO A 141 25.10 10.79 -21.31
N GLU A 142 25.88 10.74 -20.23
CA GLU A 142 25.69 9.77 -19.16
C GLU A 142 24.36 9.95 -18.42
N ALA A 143 23.90 11.18 -18.24
CA ALA A 143 22.62 11.47 -17.61
C ALA A 143 21.44 10.93 -18.44
N PHE A 144 21.52 10.99 -19.78
CA PHE A 144 20.53 10.38 -20.66
C PHE A 144 20.45 8.86 -20.50
N GLU A 145 21.59 8.17 -20.37
CA GLU A 145 21.61 6.73 -20.13
C GLU A 145 20.91 6.35 -18.82
N VAL A 146 21.14 7.12 -17.74
CA VAL A 146 20.46 6.91 -16.46
C VAL A 146 18.96 7.22 -16.56
N TYR A 147 18.58 8.25 -17.31
CA TYR A 147 17.18 8.59 -17.54
C TYR A 147 16.40 7.47 -18.26
N GLU A 148 17.02 6.78 -19.22
CA GLU A 148 16.41 5.60 -19.86
C GLU A 148 16.17 4.45 -18.87
N LEU A 149 17.10 4.22 -17.94
CA LEU A 149 16.93 3.23 -16.87
C LEU A 149 15.76 3.61 -15.95
N ILE A 150 15.64 4.89 -15.58
CA ILE A 150 14.54 5.44 -14.76
C ILE A 150 13.19 5.17 -15.42
N LEU A 151 13.05 5.46 -16.72
CA LEU A 151 11.79 5.25 -17.45
C LEU A 151 11.35 3.78 -17.42
N ARG A 152 12.31 2.86 -17.51
CA ARG A 152 12.05 1.42 -17.44
C ARG A 152 11.57 1.01 -16.04
N THR A 153 12.31 1.40 -15.00
CA THR A 153 11.93 1.10 -13.60
C THR A 153 10.57 1.71 -13.25
N PHE A 154 10.28 2.94 -13.68
CA PHE A 154 8.99 3.59 -13.46
C PHE A 154 7.83 2.87 -14.14
N SER A 155 8.05 2.35 -15.36
CA SER A 155 7.05 1.56 -16.09
C SER A 155 6.73 0.24 -15.38
N GLU A 156 7.75 -0.41 -14.79
CA GLU A 156 7.58 -1.64 -13.99
C GLU A 156 6.80 -1.36 -12.70
N LEU A 157 7.16 -0.29 -11.97
CA LEU A 157 6.40 0.14 -10.78
C LEU A 157 4.93 0.44 -11.10
N SER A 158 4.68 1.10 -12.24
CA SER A 158 3.31 1.39 -12.69
C SER A 158 2.53 0.11 -13.01
N ALA A 159 3.20 -0.91 -13.55
CA ALA A 159 2.61 -2.21 -13.83
C ALA A 159 2.29 -2.98 -12.53
N ASP A 160 3.21 -2.99 -11.57
CA ASP A 160 3.02 -3.62 -10.25
C ASP A 160 1.84 -2.98 -9.51
N PHE A 161 1.81 -1.65 -9.46
CA PHE A 161 0.73 -0.89 -8.83
C PHE A 161 -0.63 -1.18 -9.51
N SER A 162 -0.66 -1.23 -10.84
CA SER A 162 -1.87 -1.57 -11.60
C SER A 162 -2.32 -3.01 -11.34
N HIS A 163 -1.39 -3.95 -11.22
CA HIS A 163 -1.68 -5.34 -10.89
C HIS A 163 -2.27 -5.46 -9.48
N ASP A 164 -1.72 -4.75 -8.50
CA ASP A 164 -2.21 -4.77 -7.12
C ASP A 164 -3.61 -4.16 -7.00
N LEU A 165 -3.86 -3.02 -7.66
CA LEU A 165 -5.21 -2.43 -7.76
C LEU A 165 -6.19 -3.42 -8.41
N SER A 166 -5.79 -4.09 -9.48
CA SER A 166 -6.65 -5.08 -10.16
C SER A 166 -6.96 -6.27 -9.27
N THR A 167 -5.98 -6.71 -8.47
CA THR A 167 -6.11 -7.83 -7.53
C THR A 167 -7.02 -7.47 -6.36
N GLN A 168 -6.91 -6.26 -5.82
CA GLN A 168 -7.82 -5.74 -4.81
C GLN A 168 -9.26 -5.65 -5.34
N ALA A 169 -9.45 -5.03 -6.51
CA ALA A 169 -10.75 -4.95 -7.15
C ALA A 169 -11.36 -6.35 -7.42
N GLN A 170 -10.53 -7.34 -7.75
CA GLN A 170 -10.97 -8.72 -7.94
C GLN A 170 -11.36 -9.40 -6.61
N LYS A 171 -10.60 -9.18 -5.53
CA LYS A 171 -10.94 -9.67 -4.19
C LYS A 171 -12.26 -9.06 -3.70
N GLU A 172 -12.49 -7.78 -3.95
CA GLU A 172 -13.76 -7.11 -3.66
C GLU A 172 -14.93 -7.70 -4.45
N LYS A 173 -14.76 -7.93 -5.76
CA LYS A 173 -15.78 -8.59 -6.60
C LYS A 173 -16.11 -10.00 -6.12
N ILE A 174 -15.10 -10.79 -5.71
CA ILE A 174 -15.31 -12.13 -5.15
C ILE A 174 -16.06 -12.05 -3.81
N SER A 175 -15.68 -11.10 -2.95
CA SER A 175 -16.35 -10.84 -1.68
C SER A 175 -17.82 -10.43 -1.88
N GLU A 176 -18.09 -9.53 -2.83
CA GLU A 176 -19.44 -9.10 -3.17
C GLU A 176 -20.28 -10.22 -3.80
N ALA A 177 -19.68 -11.05 -4.66
CA ALA A 177 -20.33 -12.24 -5.20
C ALA A 177 -20.64 -13.26 -4.09
N ALA A 178 -19.75 -13.43 -3.11
CA ALA A 178 -19.99 -14.27 -1.94
C ALA A 178 -21.11 -13.72 -1.05
N ARG A 179 -21.12 -12.40 -0.79
CA ARG A 179 -22.20 -11.68 -0.08
C ARG A 179 -23.54 -11.86 -0.79
N THR A 180 -23.57 -11.70 -2.11
CA THR A 180 -24.78 -11.86 -2.93
C THR A 180 -25.29 -13.31 -2.91
N ARG A 181 -24.38 -14.30 -2.98
CA ARG A 181 -24.75 -15.72 -2.88
C ARG A 181 -25.25 -16.06 -1.48
N ALA A 182 -24.65 -15.51 -0.42
CA ALA A 182 -25.13 -15.69 0.94
C ALA A 182 -26.53 -15.09 1.13
N LEU A 183 -26.77 -13.87 0.66
CA LEU A 183 -28.09 -13.22 0.67
C LEU A 183 -29.14 -14.05 -0.09
N LYS A 184 -28.79 -14.59 -1.27
CA LYS A 184 -29.70 -15.48 -2.04
C LYS A 184 -29.97 -16.81 -1.32
N ARG A 185 -28.96 -17.41 -0.67
CA ARG A 185 -29.11 -18.65 0.11
C ARG A 185 -29.99 -18.45 1.36
N HIS A 186 -29.90 -17.29 2.01
CA HIS A 186 -30.69 -16.98 3.21
C HIS A 186 -32.01 -16.25 2.93
N ALA A 187 -32.32 -15.90 1.67
CA ALA A 187 -33.59 -15.28 1.27
C ALA A 187 -34.85 -16.03 1.75
N PRO A 188 -34.97 -17.38 1.61
CA PRO A 188 -36.15 -18.08 2.11
C PRO A 188 -36.25 -18.04 3.65
N THR A 189 -35.13 -18.19 4.35
CA THR A 189 -35.08 -18.12 5.82
C THR A 189 -35.36 -16.71 6.35
N ASN A 190 -34.90 -15.66 5.67
CA ASN A 190 -35.17 -14.27 6.02
C ASN A 190 -36.65 -13.92 5.83
N LYS A 191 -37.30 -14.44 4.78
CA LYS A 191 -38.74 -14.26 4.57
C LYS A 191 -39.55 -14.88 5.71
N ILE A 192 -39.22 -16.12 6.09
CA ILE A 192 -39.85 -16.79 7.23
C ILE A 192 -39.59 -16.00 8.52
N LYS A 193 -38.33 -15.59 8.78
CA LYS A 193 -37.99 -14.76 9.94
C LYS A 193 -38.82 -13.47 10.01
N HIS A 194 -38.97 -12.74 8.91
CA HIS A 194 -39.76 -11.51 8.90
C HIS A 194 -41.24 -11.77 9.21
N GLN A 195 -41.84 -12.78 8.58
CA GLN A 195 -43.23 -13.17 8.82
C GLN A 195 -43.47 -13.55 10.28
N LEU A 196 -42.55 -14.33 10.87
CA LEU A 196 -42.66 -14.76 12.27
C LEU A 196 -42.49 -13.62 13.28
N LEU A 197 -41.59 -12.67 12.99
CA LEU A 197 -41.41 -11.49 13.85
C LEU A 197 -42.62 -10.53 13.76
N GLU A 198 -43.25 -10.43 12.60
CA GLU A 198 -44.49 -9.66 12.40
C GLU A 198 -45.69 -10.34 13.08
N GLU A 199 -45.83 -11.66 12.94
CA GLU A 199 -46.84 -12.45 13.65
C GLU A 199 -46.68 -12.29 15.16
N TRP A 200 -45.47 -12.43 15.70
CA TRP A 200 -45.21 -12.21 17.13
C TRP A 200 -45.66 -10.81 17.60
N ARG A 201 -45.39 -9.76 16.82
CA ARG A 201 -45.82 -8.39 17.17
C ARG A 201 -47.34 -8.25 17.23
N ASN A 202 -48.06 -8.95 16.36
CA ASN A 202 -49.50 -8.78 16.21
C ASN A 202 -50.32 -9.72 17.11
N THR A 203 -49.82 -10.92 17.39
CA THR A 203 -50.60 -11.97 18.05
C THR A 203 -49.95 -12.50 19.34
N SER A 204 -48.84 -11.91 19.82
CA SER A 204 -48.16 -12.39 21.04
C SER A 204 -49.06 -12.52 22.28
N SER A 205 -50.09 -11.67 22.40
CA SER A 205 -51.08 -11.72 23.49
C SER A 205 -52.04 -12.92 23.43
N GLU A 206 -52.12 -13.61 22.28
CA GLU A 206 -52.97 -14.79 22.07
C GLU A 206 -52.30 -16.09 22.55
N TYR A 207 -51.00 -16.04 22.86
CA TYR A 207 -50.23 -17.18 23.34
C TYR A 207 -49.97 -17.07 24.84
N GLU A 208 -49.96 -18.22 25.53
CA GLU A 208 -49.75 -18.26 26.98
C GLU A 208 -48.37 -17.72 27.40
N SER A 209 -47.36 -17.88 26.52
CA SER A 209 -46.02 -17.35 26.75
C SER A 209 -45.21 -17.28 25.45
N ARG A 210 -44.09 -16.55 25.50
CA ARG A 210 -43.08 -16.54 24.42
C ARG A 210 -42.59 -17.95 24.07
N ALA A 211 -42.39 -18.81 25.07
CA ALA A 211 -41.95 -20.19 24.85
C ALA A 211 -43.02 -21.00 24.11
N ASP A 212 -44.30 -20.78 24.43
CA ASP A 212 -45.40 -21.46 23.77
C ASP A 212 -45.52 -21.06 22.29
N PHE A 213 -45.40 -19.77 21.98
CA PHE A 213 -45.29 -19.28 20.60
C PHE A 213 -44.13 -19.93 19.84
N CYS A 214 -42.92 -19.92 20.41
CA CYS A 214 -41.74 -20.52 19.77
C CYS A 214 -41.96 -22.01 19.48
N ARG A 215 -42.57 -22.75 20.40
CA ARG A 215 -42.86 -24.19 20.26
C ARG A 215 -43.88 -24.48 19.16
N ILE A 216 -44.96 -23.70 19.08
CA ILE A 216 -46.00 -23.85 18.05
C ILE A 216 -45.46 -23.52 16.66
N VAL A 217 -44.80 -22.37 16.53
CA VAL A 217 -44.27 -21.86 15.27
C VAL A 217 -43.11 -22.70 14.74
N SER A 218 -42.21 -23.16 15.61
CA SER A 218 -41.08 -24.02 15.21
C SER A 218 -41.55 -25.34 14.59
N ARG A 219 -42.64 -25.93 15.11
CA ARG A 219 -43.26 -27.12 14.52
C ARG A 219 -43.96 -26.81 13.19
N ARG A 220 -44.65 -25.66 13.09
CA ARG A 220 -45.38 -25.25 11.88
C ARG A 220 -44.44 -24.98 10.69
N GLU A 221 -43.34 -24.28 10.94
CA GLU A 221 -42.39 -23.85 9.90
C GLU A 221 -41.19 -24.80 9.72
N GLY A 222 -41.13 -25.89 10.49
CA GLY A 222 -40.00 -26.85 10.43
C GLY A 222 -38.66 -26.27 10.90
N LEU A 223 -38.70 -25.30 11.83
CA LEU A 223 -37.52 -24.63 12.39
C LEU A 223 -37.10 -25.23 13.73
N LYS A 224 -35.86 -25.00 14.14
CA LYS A 224 -35.43 -25.31 15.52
C LYS A 224 -36.04 -24.28 16.48
N GLU A 225 -36.67 -24.74 17.56
CA GLU A 225 -37.29 -23.87 18.58
C GLU A 225 -36.32 -22.81 19.12
N ARG A 226 -35.07 -23.20 19.39
CA ARG A 226 -33.99 -22.29 19.80
C ARG A 226 -33.77 -21.14 18.82
N THR A 227 -33.84 -21.39 17.52
CA THR A 227 -33.63 -20.38 16.48
C THR A 227 -34.77 -19.35 16.46
N VAL A 228 -36.01 -19.79 16.65
CA VAL A 228 -37.17 -18.89 16.76
C VAL A 228 -37.07 -18.04 18.03
N TYR A 229 -36.68 -18.66 19.15
CA TYR A 229 -36.48 -17.98 20.42
C TYR A 229 -35.41 -16.88 20.35
N GLU A 230 -34.26 -17.19 19.75
CA GLU A 230 -33.17 -16.23 19.54
C GLU A 230 -33.59 -15.03 18.67
N TRP A 231 -34.44 -15.24 17.67
CA TRP A 231 -34.94 -14.14 16.82
C TRP A 231 -35.88 -13.21 17.59
N ILE A 232 -36.80 -13.75 18.39
CA ILE A 232 -37.73 -12.95 19.19
C ILE A 232 -37.00 -12.22 20.34
N GLN A 233 -36.03 -12.87 20.97
CA GLN A 233 -35.23 -12.24 22.02
C GLN A 233 -34.45 -11.03 21.49
N LYS A 234 -33.86 -11.14 20.30
CA LYS A 234 -33.17 -10.01 19.63
C LYS A 234 -34.12 -8.90 19.19
N LEU A 235 -35.39 -9.20 18.95
CA LEU A 235 -36.42 -8.18 18.66
C LEU A 235 -36.73 -7.33 19.91
N GLY A 236 -36.80 -7.95 21.09
CA GLY A 236 -37.02 -7.25 22.36
C GLY A 236 -35.86 -6.32 22.71
N ALA A 237 -34.62 -6.79 22.56
CA ALA A 237 -33.42 -6.00 22.85
C ALA A 237 -33.11 -4.87 21.85
N ALA A 238 -33.83 -4.77 20.73
CA ALA A 238 -33.70 -3.69 19.75
C ALA A 238 -34.79 -2.61 19.89
N ASN A 239 -35.77 -2.84 20.76
CA ASN A 239 -36.89 -1.93 21.05
C ASN A 239 -36.81 -1.36 22.48
N ASP A 240 -35.78 -1.72 23.24
CA ASP A 240 -35.35 -1.11 24.51
C ASP A 240 -34.13 -0.20 24.24
#